data_AF-A0A3F2RFB5-F1
#
_entry.id   AF-A0A3F2RFB5-F1
#
_cell.length_a   1.000
_cell.length_b   1.000
_cell.length_c   1.000
_cell.angle_alpha   90.00
_cell.angle_beta   90.00
_cell.angle_gamma   90.00
#
_symmetry.space_group_name_H-M   'P 1'
#
loop_
_entity.id
_entity.type
_entity.pdbx_description
1 polymer ?
#
loop_
_entity_poly.entity_id
_entity_poly.type
_entity_poly.pdbx_seq_one_letter_code
_entity_poly.pdbx_strand_id
1 'polypeptide(L)'
;MASTDLIMSGDCGGTNTRLTLWNIPQASKHTKGDIAPGEMIFSKKYLNENYASFAEVCHLFLNEAKLVNQVPLACVLACAGPILKNTVDFTNVEFGWKIDGPGLEKELGIKKVRLIN
;
A
#
# COMPACT_ATOMS: atom_id res chain seq x y z
N MET A 1 16.42 16.60 13.27
CA MET A 1 15.48 15.46 13.24
C MET A 1 16.18 14.33 12.49
N ALA A 2 16.06 13.09 12.95
CA ALA A 2 16.56 11.95 12.17
C ALA A 2 15.79 11.87 10.85
N SER A 3 16.47 11.57 9.74
CA SER A 3 15.83 11.40 8.45
C SER A 3 14.98 10.12 8.43
N THR A 4 13.78 10.21 7.88
CA THR A 4 12.84 9.10 7.77
C THR A 4 12.41 8.88 6.32
N ASP A 5 12.16 7.63 5.97
CA ASP A 5 11.53 7.25 4.71
C ASP A 5 10.04 7.00 4.94
N LEU A 6 9.21 7.60 4.08
CA LEU A 6 7.77 7.35 4.06
C LEU A 6 7.50 6.03 3.33
N ILE A 7 6.83 5.09 3.99
CA ILE A 7 6.50 3.78 3.43
C ILE A 7 4.99 3.54 3.53
N MET A 8 4.40 2.99 2.47
CA MET A 8 3.00 2.59 2.46
C MET A 8 2.88 1.06 2.58
N SER A 9 1.92 0.58 3.35
CA SER A 9 1.54 -0.83 3.35
C SER A 9 0.05 -0.99 3.17
N GLY A 10 -0.38 -2.16 2.69
CA GLY A 10 -1.80 -2.47 2.53
C GLY A 10 -2.13 -3.92 2.85
N ASP A 11 -3.33 -4.12 3.37
CA ASP A 11 -4.00 -5.41 3.48
C ASP A 11 -5.25 -5.35 2.59
N CYS A 12 -5.20 -6.09 1.48
CA CYS A 12 -6.13 -5.98 0.37
C CYS A 12 -6.90 -7.30 0.22
N GLY A 13 -8.14 -7.31 0.69
CA GLY A 13 -9.09 -8.39 0.46
C GLY A 13 -10.03 -8.08 -0.69
N GLY A 14 -10.90 -9.04 -1.05
CA GLY A 14 -11.93 -8.82 -2.07
C GLY A 14 -12.94 -7.73 -1.69
N THR A 15 -13.38 -7.70 -0.43
CA THR A 15 -14.42 -6.75 0.03
C THR A 15 -13.86 -5.46 0.62
N ASN A 16 -12.74 -5.54 1.33
CA ASN A 16 -12.18 -4.39 2.04
C ASN A 16 -10.68 -4.31 1.83
N THR A 17 -10.19 -3.08 1.86
CA THR A 17 -8.77 -2.75 1.80
C THR A 17 -8.42 -1.86 2.98
N ARG A 18 -7.33 -2.16 3.67
CA ARG A 18 -6.75 -1.28 4.69
C ARG A 18 -5.39 -0.80 4.22
N LEU A 19 -5.21 0.51 4.14
CA LEU A 19 -3.92 1.13 3.85
C LEU A 19 -3.34 1.75 5.11
N THR A 20 -2.01 1.74 5.23
CA THR A 20 -1.27 2.30 6.36
C THR A 20 0.00 2.99 5.87
N LEU A 21 0.33 4.13 6.46
CA LEU A 21 1.57 4.89 6.23
C LEU A 21 2.48 4.80 7.43
N TRP A 22 3.77 4.73 7.15
CA TRP A 22 4.82 4.55 8.14
C TRP A 22 5.95 5.55 7.90
N ASN A 23 6.50 6.10 8.98
CA ASN A 23 7.78 6.78 8.97
C ASN A 23 8.83 5.82 9.50
N ILE A 24 9.76 5.39 8.64
CA ILE A 24 10.85 4.50 9.02
C ILE A 24 12.14 5.31 9.14
N PRO A 25 12.82 5.35 10.30
CA PRO A 25 14.11 6.02 10.41
C PRO A 25 15.15 5.39 9.48
N GLN A 26 15.87 6.19 8.70
CA GLN A 26 16.85 5.70 7.72
C GLN A 26 18.03 4.94 8.36
N ALA A 27 18.34 5.25 9.62
CA ALA A 27 19.39 4.57 10.38
C ALA A 27 18.94 3.21 10.94
N SER A 28 17.66 2.84 10.80
CA SER A 28 17.14 1.59 11.32
C SER A 28 17.72 0.39 10.60
N LYS A 29 18.22 -0.58 11.37
CA LYS A 29 18.60 -1.91 10.89
C LYS A 29 17.52 -2.88 11.34
N HIS A 30 16.96 -3.63 10.39
CA HIS A 30 16.03 -4.71 10.72
C HIS A 30 16.80 -6.02 10.86
N THR A 31 16.67 -6.66 12.03
CA THR A 31 17.11 -8.04 12.23
C THR A 31 15.90 -8.95 12.11
N LYS A 32 16.04 -10.07 11.38
CA LYS A 32 14.95 -11.04 11.24
C LYS A 32 14.52 -11.54 12.63
N GLY A 33 13.23 -11.38 12.95
CA GLY A 33 12.64 -11.74 14.24
C GLY A 33 12.30 -10.56 15.13
N ASP A 34 12.85 -9.37 14.84
CA ASP A 34 12.50 -8.14 15.55
C ASP A 34 11.21 -7.51 14.99
N ILE A 35 10.56 -6.68 15.81
CA ILE A 35 9.48 -5.81 15.35
C ILE A 35 10.04 -4.87 14.29
N ALA A 36 9.33 -4.72 13.16
CA ALA A 36 9.72 -3.81 12.11
C ALA A 36 9.85 -2.37 12.66
N PRO A 37 10.95 -1.66 12.34
CA PRO A 37 11.14 -0.29 12.80
C PRO A 37 10.15 0.66 12.11
N GLY A 38 9.79 1.73 12.82
CA GLY A 38 8.99 2.83 12.27
C GLY A 38 7.76 3.14 13.11
N GLU A 39 7.14 4.28 12.79
CA GLU A 39 5.93 4.77 13.45
C GLU A 39 4.79 4.82 12.43
N MET A 40 3.60 4.37 12.84
CA MET A 40 2.39 4.49 12.04
C MET A 40 1.91 5.94 12.03
N ILE A 41 1.80 6.53 10.84
CA ILE A 41 1.37 7.92 10.65
C ILE A 41 -0.14 8.00 10.44
N PHE A 42 -0.67 7.09 9.61
CA PHE A 42 -2.06 7.10 9.21
C PHE A 42 -2.49 5.69 8.82
N SER A 43 -3.69 5.27 9.20
CA SER A 43 -4.26 3.98 8.81
C SER A 43 -5.75 4.15 8.57
N LYS A 44 -6.23 3.63 7.45
CA LYS A 44 -7.65 3.70 7.11
C LYS A 44 -8.11 2.48 6.32
N LYS A 45 -9.35 2.09 6.60
CA LYS A 45 -10.04 0.99 5.93
C LYS A 45 -11.08 1.55 4.95
N TYR A 46 -11.16 0.93 3.78
CA TYR A 46 -12.05 1.25 2.68
C TYR A 46 -12.87 0.01 2.33
N LEU A 47 -14.14 0.22 2.00
CA LEU A 47 -15.01 -0.81 1.43
C LEU A 47 -14.87 -0.74 -0.09
N ASN A 48 -14.41 -1.82 -0.71
CA ASN A 48 -13.94 -1.78 -2.10
C ASN A 48 -15.06 -1.42 -3.09
N GLU A 49 -16.30 -1.85 -2.84
CA GLU A 49 -17.46 -1.57 -3.71
C GLU A 49 -17.78 -0.08 -3.86
N ASN A 50 -17.28 0.77 -2.95
CA ASN A 50 -17.50 2.21 -2.99
C ASN A 50 -16.54 2.94 -3.94
N TYR A 51 -15.57 2.24 -4.55
CA TYR A 51 -14.54 2.86 -5.39
C TYR A 51 -14.34 2.06 -6.68
N ALA A 52 -14.06 2.76 -7.77
CA ALA A 52 -13.93 2.17 -9.09
C ALA A 52 -12.63 1.38 -9.26
N SER A 53 -11.58 1.72 -8.49
CA SER A 53 -10.28 1.04 -8.58
C SER A 53 -9.46 1.15 -7.29
N PHE A 54 -8.47 0.27 -7.16
CA PHE A 54 -7.49 0.36 -6.07
C PHE A 54 -6.62 1.64 -6.16
N ALA A 55 -6.31 2.11 -7.38
CA ALA A 55 -5.53 3.33 -7.57
C ALA A 55 -6.28 4.58 -7.07
N GLU A 56 -7.60 4.65 -7.30
CA GLU A 56 -8.46 5.68 -6.72
C GLU A 56 -8.36 5.70 -5.19
N VAL A 57 -8.41 4.53 -4.55
CA VAL A 57 -8.26 4.41 -3.09
C VAL A 57 -6.89 4.87 -2.63
N CYS A 58 -5.81 4.58 -3.36
CA CYS A 58 -4.47 5.08 -3.02
C CYS A 58 -4.40 6.61 -3.05
N HIS A 59 -4.94 7.24 -4.10
CA HIS A 59 -4.99 8.70 -4.21
C HIS A 59 -5.83 9.33 -3.10
N LEU A 60 -7.02 8.77 -2.83
CA LEU A 60 -7.88 9.21 -1.74
C LEU A 60 -7.15 9.11 -0.39
N PHE A 61 -6.50 7.98 -0.12
CA PHE A 61 -5.78 7.73 1.12
C PHE A 61 -4.63 8.70 1.34
N LEU A 62 -3.80 8.96 0.32
CA LEU A 62 -2.73 9.96 0.40
C LEU A 62 -3.27 11.38 0.59
N ASN A 63 -4.44 11.68 0.00
CA ASN A 63 -5.12 12.95 0.20
C ASN A 63 -5.65 13.11 1.63
N GLU A 64 -6.31 12.09 2.16
CA GLU A 64 -6.83 12.07 3.53
C GLU A 64 -5.71 12.13 4.59
N ALA A 65 -4.55 11.54 4.29
CA ALA A 65 -3.33 11.65 5.09
C ALA A 65 -2.68 13.04 5.02
N LYS A 66 -3.15 13.94 4.14
CA LYS A 66 -2.55 15.25 3.83
C LYS A 66 -1.11 15.15 3.30
N LEU A 67 -0.80 14.07 2.58
CA LEU A 67 0.54 13.76 2.04
C LEU A 67 0.58 13.72 0.51
N VAL A 68 -0.36 14.37 -0.18
CA VAL A 68 -0.42 14.38 -1.66
C VAL A 68 0.87 14.83 -2.35
N ASN A 69 1.71 15.64 -1.68
CA ASN A 69 2.98 16.13 -2.19
C ASN A 69 4.19 15.25 -1.78
N GLN A 70 3.95 14.18 -1.02
CA GLN A 70 4.98 13.24 -0.58
C GLN A 70 4.70 11.87 -1.17
N VAL A 71 5.61 11.42 -2.04
CA VAL A 71 5.52 10.10 -2.64
C VAL A 71 6.18 9.09 -1.71
N PRO A 72 5.47 8.03 -1.26
CA PRO A 72 6.10 6.96 -0.50
C PRO A 72 7.29 6.36 -1.28
N LEU A 73 8.38 6.09 -0.58
CA LEU A 73 9.58 5.51 -1.18
C LEU A 73 9.30 4.10 -1.72
N ALA A 74 8.50 3.33 -0.99
CA ALA A 74 8.08 1.99 -1.36
C ALA A 74 6.67 1.67 -0.84
N CYS A 75 6.05 0.67 -1.45
CA CYS A 75 4.78 0.11 -1.03
C CYS A 75 4.78 -1.43 -1.03
N VAL A 76 4.20 -2.02 0.01
CA VAL A 76 3.95 -3.47 0.08
C VAL A 76 2.47 -3.75 0.36
N LEU A 77 1.85 -4.55 -0.49
CA LEU A 77 0.43 -4.91 -0.40
C LEU A 77 0.32 -6.41 -0.15
N ALA A 78 -0.20 -6.79 1.00
CA ALA A 78 -0.70 -8.14 1.22
C ALA A 78 -2.04 -8.28 0.49
N CYS A 79 -2.19 -9.31 -0.35
CA CYS A 79 -3.37 -9.50 -1.19
C CYS A 79 -3.94 -10.90 -1.04
N ALA A 80 -5.25 -10.96 -0.76
CA ALA A 80 -5.99 -12.21 -0.61
C ALA A 80 -6.38 -12.83 -1.97
N GLY A 81 -5.37 -13.20 -2.77
CA GLY A 81 -5.55 -13.81 -4.08
C GLY A 81 -4.24 -14.27 -4.70
N PRO A 82 -4.26 -15.12 -5.74
CA PRO A 82 -3.05 -15.60 -6.38
C PRO A 82 -2.27 -14.43 -7.00
N ILE A 83 -1.00 -14.29 -6.61
CA ILE A 83 -0.14 -13.24 -7.18
C ILE A 83 0.70 -13.84 -8.30
N LEU A 84 0.52 -13.30 -9.50
CA LEU A 84 1.31 -13.66 -10.68
C LEU A 84 1.93 -12.40 -11.26
N LYS A 85 3.26 -12.39 -11.41
CA LYS A 85 4.02 -11.26 -12.00
C LYS A 85 3.75 -9.90 -11.31
N ASN A 86 3.63 -9.90 -9.97
CA ASN A 86 3.36 -8.70 -9.16
C ASN A 86 1.98 -8.07 -9.45
N THR A 87 1.02 -8.90 -9.83
CA THR A 87 -0.37 -8.54 -10.10
C THR A 87 -1.29 -9.54 -9.37
N VAL A 88 -2.46 -9.08 -8.92
CA VAL A 88 -3.54 -9.92 -8.39
C VAL A 88 -4.87 -9.52 -9.03
N ASP A 89 -5.73 -10.50 -9.28
CA ASP A 89 -7.12 -10.31 -9.69
C ASP A 89 -8.03 -10.89 -8.59
N PHE A 90 -8.88 -10.04 -7.99
CA PHE A 90 -9.85 -10.50 -6.99
C PHE A 90 -11.09 -11.07 -7.67
N THR A 91 -11.06 -12.35 -8.04
CA THR A 91 -12.13 -12.99 -8.81
C THR A 91 -13.36 -13.38 -7.98
N ASN A 92 -13.31 -13.26 -6.66
CA ASN A 92 -14.34 -13.72 -5.72
C ASN A 92 -15.41 -12.66 -5.39
N VAL A 93 -15.31 -11.47 -5.97
CA VAL A 93 -16.23 -10.35 -5.75
C VAL A 93 -16.58 -9.72 -7.09
N GLU A 94 -17.86 -9.40 -7.29
CA GLU A 94 -18.37 -8.80 -8.54
C GLU A 94 -17.66 -7.49 -8.89
N PHE A 95 -17.24 -6.74 -7.86
CA PHE A 95 -16.49 -5.48 -7.96
C PHE A 95 -15.00 -5.64 -7.63
N GLY A 96 -14.47 -6.85 -7.80
CA GLY A 96 -13.08 -7.16 -7.52
C GLY A 96 -12.11 -6.36 -8.36
N TRP A 97 -11.19 -5.66 -7.70
CA TRP A 97 -10.15 -4.95 -8.41
C TRP A 97 -9.10 -5.91 -8.98
N LYS A 98 -8.49 -5.45 -10.05
CA LYS A 98 -7.16 -5.86 -10.43
C LYS A 98 -6.17 -4.91 -9.80
N ILE A 99 -5.20 -5.42 -9.04
CA ILE A 99 -4.08 -4.62 -8.55
C ILE A 99 -2.85 -4.99 -9.37
N ASP A 100 -2.33 -4.03 -10.13
CA ASP A 100 -1.11 -4.17 -10.93
C ASP A 100 0.03 -3.37 -10.30
N GLY A 101 0.99 -4.05 -9.68
CA GLY A 101 2.09 -3.40 -8.97
C GLY A 101 2.92 -2.45 -9.85
N PRO A 102 3.41 -2.85 -11.04
CA PRO A 102 4.11 -1.96 -11.97
C PRO A 102 3.25 -0.78 -12.46
N GLY A 103 1.95 -1.01 -12.68
CA GLY A 103 0.99 0.06 -12.97
C GLY A 103 0.95 1.11 -11.85
N LEU A 104 0.87 0.67 -10.60
CA LEU A 104 0.88 1.54 -9.42
C LEU A 104 2.22 2.26 -9.21
N GLU A 105 3.35 1.62 -9.48
CA GLU A 105 4.68 2.27 -9.46
C GLU A 105 4.67 3.49 -10.38
N LYS A 106 4.12 3.33 -11.59
CA LYS A 106 4.03 4.39 -12.60
C LYS A 106 3.00 5.47 -12.23
N GLU A 107 1.82 5.07 -11.77
CA GLU A 107 0.69 5.98 -11.49
C GLU A 107 0.93 6.84 -10.25
N LEU A 108 1.43 6.23 -9.17
CA LEU A 108 1.67 6.92 -7.89
C LEU A 108 3.08 7.52 -7.80
N GLY A 109 3.97 7.22 -8.76
CA GLY A 109 5.37 7.64 -8.74
C GLY A 109 6.22 6.91 -7.68
N ILE A 110 5.70 5.84 -7.07
CA ILE A 110 6.38 5.07 -6.04
C ILE A 110 7.50 4.25 -6.69
N LYS A 111 8.72 4.35 -6.17
CA LYS A 111 9.88 3.66 -6.79
C LYS A 111 9.73 2.14 -6.83
N LYS A 112 9.04 1.58 -5.82
CA LYS A 112 8.83 0.14 -5.73
C LYS A 112 7.48 -0.22 -5.11
N VAL A 113 6.71 -1.06 -5.80
CA VAL A 113 5.49 -1.69 -5.29
C VAL A 113 5.67 -3.20 -5.32
N ARG A 114 5.30 -3.87 -4.23
CA ARG A 114 5.34 -5.33 -4.09
C ARG A 114 4.01 -5.85 -3.61
N LEU A 115 3.49 -6.85 -4.31
CA LEU A 115 2.34 -7.63 -3.88
C LEU A 115 2.85 -8.94 -3.25
N ILE A 116 2.31 -9.29 -2.09
CA ILE A 116 2.60 -10.53 -1.35
C ILE A 116 1.30 -11.20 -0.89
N ASN A 117 1.36 -12.51 -0.63
CA ASN A 117 0.25 -13.26 -0.02
C ASN A 117 0.28 -13.17 1.50
#